data_AF-A0A3M1RPZ7-F1
#
_entry.id   AF-A0A3M1RPZ7-F1
#
_cell.length_a   1.000
_cell.length_b   1.000
_cell.length_c   1.000
_cell.angle_alpha   90.00
_cell.angle_beta   90.00
_cell.angle_gamma   90.00
#
_symmetry.space_group_name_H-M   'P 1'
#
loop_
_entity.id
_entity.type
_entity.pdbx_description
1 polymer ?
#
loop_
_entity_poly.entity_id
_entity_poly.type
_entity_poly.pdbx_seq_one_letter_code
_entity_poly.pdbx_strand_id
1 'polypeptide(L)' 'MAEFNFTENTKAMYETMLELSPKPFREQTKKQLDESIIKIIGEGNPITEENFMKVVKETTPKAFLPMALNVLEPMLTKK' A
#
# COMPACT_ATOMS: atom_id res chain seq x y z
N MET A 1 -8.96 3.40 14.53
CA MET A 1 -7.90 3.10 13.54
C MET A 1 -8.16 1.67 13.10
N ALA A 2 -8.33 1.41 11.82
CA ALA A 2 -8.56 0.04 11.35
C ALA A 2 -7.38 -0.85 11.78
N GLU A 3 -7.68 -1.99 12.38
CA GLU A 3 -6.67 -2.92 12.87
C GLU A 3 -6.19 -3.76 11.68
N PHE A 4 -5.22 -3.22 10.95
CA PHE A 4 -4.64 -3.87 9.79
C PHE A 4 -3.66 -4.96 10.20
N ASN A 5 -3.92 -6.18 9.75
CA ASN A 5 -3.04 -7.33 9.98
C ASN A 5 -1.92 -7.36 8.93
N PHE A 6 -0.95 -6.45 9.07
CA PHE A 6 0.23 -6.40 8.19
C PHE A 6 1.12 -7.62 8.40
N THR A 7 1.43 -8.32 7.31
CA THR A 7 2.33 -9.48 7.32
C THR A 7 3.65 -9.16 6.59
N GLU A 8 4.74 -9.80 6.99
CA GLU A 8 6.05 -9.67 6.34
C GLU A 8 6.49 -8.20 6.20
N ASN A 9 6.83 -7.76 4.99
CA ASN A 9 7.31 -6.41 4.71
C ASN A 9 6.20 -5.40 4.37
N THR A 10 4.93 -5.81 4.40
CA THR A 10 3.81 -4.96 3.94
C THR A 10 3.62 -3.69 4.74
N LYS A 11 3.94 -3.70 6.03
CA LYS A 11 3.93 -2.48 6.85
C LYS A 11 4.93 -1.45 6.35
N ALA A 12 6.15 -1.88 6.03
CA ALA A 12 7.20 -1.01 5.49
C ALA A 12 6.82 -0.51 4.09
N MET A 13 6.21 -1.35 3.26
CA MET A 13 5.68 -0.95 1.94
C MET A 13 4.59 0.13 2.08
N TYR A 14 3.67 -0.04 3.03
CA TYR A 14 2.62 0.95 3.32
C TYR A 14 3.20 2.28 3.81
N GLU A 15 4.13 2.25 4.76
CA GLU A 15 4.80 3.46 5.25
C GLU A 15 5.57 4.16 4.12
N THR A 16 6.27 3.41 3.27
CA THR A 16 7.00 3.93 2.11
C THR A 16 6.08 4.63 1.12
N MET A 17 4.88 4.08 0.87
CA MET A 17 3.88 4.74 0.02
C MET A 17 3.44 6.09 0.59
N LEU A 18 3.28 6.19 1.91
CA LEU A 18 2.99 7.47 2.56
C LEU A 18 4.17 8.43 2.46
N GLU A 19 5.41 7.91 2.55
CA GLU A 19 6.61 8.72 2.43
C GLU A 19 6.80 9.32 1.03
N LEU A 20 6.53 8.54 0.00
CA LEU A 20 6.55 8.97 -1.41
C LEU A 20 5.47 10.00 -1.71
N SER A 21 4.32 9.93 -1.03
CA SER A 21 3.28 10.93 -1.17
C SER A 21 3.73 12.30 -0.66
N PRO A 22 3.55 13.37 -1.45
CA PRO A 22 3.83 14.72 -1.00
C PRO A 22 3.03 15.03 0.27
N LYS A 23 3.63 15.76 1.22
CA LYS A 23 2.99 16.15 2.49
C LYS A 23 1.51 16.58 2.38
N PRO A 24 1.11 17.47 1.44
CA PRO A 24 -0.29 17.89 1.33
C PRO A 24 -1.24 16.76 0.93
N PHE A 25 -0.76 15.72 0.24
CA PHE A 25 -1.56 14.58 -0.21
C PHE A 25 -1.41 13.36 0.70
N ARG A 26 -0.47 13.36 1.65
CA ARG A 26 -0.18 12.19 2.49
C ARG A 26 -1.38 11.69 3.27
N GLU A 27 -2.17 12.57 3.88
CA GLU A 27 -3.40 12.17 4.58
C GLU A 27 -4.46 11.60 3.62
N GLN A 28 -4.59 12.19 2.43
CA GLN A 28 -5.51 11.69 1.41
C GLN A 28 -5.07 10.33 0.86
N THR A 29 -3.78 10.15 0.56
CA THR A 29 -3.22 8.87 0.13
C THR A 29 -3.40 7.81 1.21
N LYS A 30 -3.15 8.16 2.48
CA LYS A 30 -3.39 7.26 3.61
C LYS A 30 -4.83 6.79 3.63
N LYS A 31 -5.77 7.72 3.57
CA LYS A 31 -7.21 7.40 3.57
C LYS A 31 -7.59 6.50 2.38
N GLN A 32 -7.10 6.80 1.18
CA GLN A 32 -7.40 5.99 -0.02
C GLN A 32 -6.79 4.59 0.05
N LEU A 33 -5.56 4.46 0.56
CA LEU A 33 -4.92 3.17 0.79
C LEU A 33 -5.71 2.37 1.81
N ASP A 34 -6.06 2.96 2.96
CA ASP A 34 -6.83 2.31 4.02
C ASP A 34 -8.19 1.81 3.50
N GLU A 35 -8.94 2.68 2.81
CA GLU A 35 -10.23 2.33 2.21
C GLU A 35 -10.10 1.19 1.20
N SER A 36 -9.02 1.16 0.43
CA SER A 36 -8.81 0.15 -0.61
C SER A 36 -8.28 -1.16 -0.06
N ILE A 37 -7.45 -1.13 0.99
CA ILE A 37 -7.10 -2.31 1.77
C ILE A 37 -8.37 -2.95 2.31
N ILE A 38 -9.24 -2.17 2.97
CA ILE A 38 -10.51 -2.67 3.50
C ILE A 38 -11.40 -3.23 2.38
N LYS A 39 -11.47 -2.55 1.23
CA LYS A 39 -12.31 -2.97 0.10
C LYS A 39 -11.82 -4.25 -0.58
N ILE A 40 -10.51 -4.41 -0.76
CA ILE A 40 -9.91 -5.51 -1.54
C ILE A 40 -9.58 -6.71 -0.66
N ILE A 41 -9.05 -6.46 0.55
CA ILE A 41 -8.56 -7.48 1.47
C ILE A 41 -9.60 -7.78 2.56
N GLY A 42 -10.35 -6.77 3.01
CA GLY A 42 -11.29 -6.90 4.14
C GLY A 42 -10.63 -6.58 5.48
N GLU A 43 -11.42 -6.11 6.45
CA GLU A 43 -10.94 -5.85 7.80
C GLU A 43 -10.53 -7.16 8.51
N GLY A 44 -9.38 -7.15 9.19
CA GLY A 44 -8.85 -8.30 9.95
C GLY A 44 -8.14 -9.38 9.12
N ASN A 45 -8.26 -9.34 7.78
CA ASN A 45 -7.57 -10.27 6.91
C ASN A 45 -6.06 -9.93 6.78
N PRO A 46 -5.19 -10.95 6.62
CA PRO A 46 -3.75 -10.74 6.49
C PRO A 46 -3.42 -9.99 5.19
N ILE A 47 -2.72 -8.88 5.34
CA ILE A 47 -2.21 -8.08 4.23
C ILE A 47 -0.86 -8.67 3.84
N THR A 48 -0.86 -9.44 2.76
CA THR A 48 0.35 -10.00 2.13
C THR A 48 0.88 -9.06 1.05
N GLU A 49 2.15 -9.23 0.69
CA GLU A 49 2.80 -8.38 -0.33
C GLU A 49 2.07 -8.44 -1.68
N GLU A 50 1.61 -9.61 -2.09
CA GLU A 50 0.85 -9.78 -3.33
C GLU A 50 -0.46 -8.99 -3.35
N ASN A 51 -1.22 -9.05 -2.25
CA ASN A 51 -2.48 -8.34 -2.14
C ASN A 51 -2.26 -6.84 -1.95
N PHE A 52 -1.23 -6.44 -1.20
CA PHE A 52 -0.85 -5.05 -1.05
C PHE A 52 -0.46 -4.44 -2.41
N MET A 53 0.28 -5.15 -3.24
CA MET A 53 0.61 -4.71 -4.60
C MET A 53 -0.63 -4.55 -5.49
N LYS A 54 -1.65 -5.39 -5.34
CA LYS A 54 -2.94 -5.20 -6.02
C LYS A 54 -3.62 -3.91 -5.56
N VAL A 55 -3.66 -3.66 -4.25
CA VAL A 55 -4.22 -2.42 -3.67
C VAL A 55 -3.51 -1.20 -4.25
N VAL A 56 -2.17 -1.20 -4.25
CA VAL A 56 -1.37 -0.09 -4.79
C VAL A 56 -1.65 0.15 -6.27
N LYS A 57 -1.78 -0.92 -7.07
CA LYS A 57 -2.11 -0.83 -8.50
C LYS A 57 -3.50 -0.26 -8.78
N GLU A 58 -4.47 -0.49 -7.90
CA GLU A 58 -5.83 0.05 -8.04
C GLU A 58 -5.98 1.47 -7.49
N THR A 59 -5.27 1.80 -6.41
CA THR A 59 -5.35 3.12 -5.76
C THR A 59 -4.49 4.17 -6.43
N THR A 60 -3.30 3.79 -6.86
CA THR A 60 -2.31 4.73 -7.38
C THR A 60 -2.69 5.12 -8.81
N PRO A 61 -2.81 6.43 -9.12
CA PRO A 61 -3.07 6.86 -10.49
C PRO A 61 -2.00 6.33 -11.44
N LYS A 62 -2.38 5.95 -12.66
CA LYS A 62 -1.46 5.36 -13.66
C LYS A 62 -0.19 6.17 -13.90
N ALA A 63 -0.24 7.50 -13.75
CA ALA A 63 0.92 8.39 -13.86
C ALA A 63 1.97 8.18 -12.76
N PHE A 64 1.56 7.81 -11.56
CA PHE A 64 2.44 7.60 -10.41
C PHE A 64 2.74 6.12 -10.16
N LEU A 65 2.00 5.22 -10.78
CA LEU A 65 2.15 3.78 -10.62
C LEU A 65 3.59 3.28 -10.91
N PRO A 66 4.28 3.70 -11.99
CA PRO A 66 5.66 3.27 -12.22
C PRO A 66 6.62 3.68 -11.10
N MET A 67 6.43 4.85 -10.51
CA MET A 67 7.24 5.33 -9.38
C MET A 67 6.99 4.48 -8.13
N ALA A 68 5.71 4.21 -7.81
CA ALA A 68 5.36 3.35 -6.69
C ALA A 68 5.92 1.93 -6.86
N LEU A 69 5.76 1.33 -8.05
CA LEU A 69 6.26 -0.02 -8.33
C LEU A 69 7.80 -0.08 -8.25
N ASN A 70 8.51 0.89 -8.81
CA ASN A 70 9.98 0.92 -8.75
C ASN A 70 10.54 0.91 -7.31
N VAL A 71 9.79 1.47 -6.35
CA VAL A 71 10.19 1.50 -4.93
C VAL A 71 9.71 0.26 -4.19
N LEU A 72 8.51 -0.23 -4.50
CA LEU A 72 7.90 -1.37 -3.79
C LEU A 72 8.38 -2.74 -4.29
N GLU A 73 8.65 -2.90 -5.59
CA GLU A 73 9.10 -4.18 -6.16
C GLU A 73 10.40 -4.71 -5.52
N PRO A 74 11.42 -3.87 -5.22
CA PRO A 74 12.60 -4.32 -4.48
C PRO A 74 12.33 -4.71 -3.03
N MET A 75 11.23 -4.23 -2.43
CA MET A 75 10.85 -4.54 -1.04
C MET A 75 10.11 -5.87 -0.90
N LEU A 76 9.64 -6.43 -2.03
CA LEU A 76 9.03 -7.75 -2.05
C LEU A 76 10.03 -8.78 -1.55
N THR A 77 9.63 -9.55 -0.55
CA THR A 77 10.43 -10.63 -0.03
C THR A 77 10.54 -11.70 -1.11
N LYS A 78 11.69 -11.78 -1.78
CA LYS A 78 11.97 -12.85 -2.75
C LYS A 78 11.98 -14.18 -2.00
N LYS A 79 10.94 -14.99 -2.22
CA LYS A 79 10.98 -16.42 -1.91
C LYS A 79 12.01 -17.14 -2.77
#